data_AF-A0A143PFS4-F1
#
_entry.id   AF-A0A143PFS4-F1
#
_cell.length_a   1.000
_cell.length_b   1.000
_cell.length_c   1.000
_cell.angle_alpha   90.00
_cell.angle_beta   90.00
_cell.angle_gamma   90.00
#
_symmetry.space_group_name_H-M   'P 1'
#
loop_
_entity.id
_entity.type
_entity.pdbx_description
1 polymer ?
#
loop_
_entity_poly.entity_id
_entity_poly.type
_entity_poly.pdbx_seq_one_letter_code
_entity_poly.pdbx_strand_id
1 'polypeptide(L)'
;MGTRRGSRAHGALMVMVAIATTGALVRAAGLTTKYDAELQRLSAEWKTARQAEGLDSVRGAKALYAAYPTPELKLCKAAVVTPGTAAPITCTGTFGTRTTFLVEHDQISLTPASNTATSYAATASVAADAMPAFVRLSAHAPVSGAWSRRGVLVIGAAPSFTLTASNGWTVALTPETRKWTVDDDSASLTYRAEYSKPGTPAPFETMSGALTVSADDRPANSFTFSLQPGGTGSAMQEYQALVSKMADPAAFAKMSDKERAAFEKKMEDVGDRMTKEMEAMTANPAAMMEKQAQFGCGAITLTIDGTQASGSVSCGQKVGSLTLEGKRK
;
A
#
# COMPACT_ATOMS: atom_id res chain seq x y z
N MET A 1 -27.99 -5.35 62.20
CA MET A 1 -28.23 -4.37 61.12
C MET A 1 -27.17 -4.56 60.05
N GLY A 2 -27.50 -5.24 58.95
CA GLY A 2 -26.59 -5.44 57.83
C GLY A 2 -27.36 -5.29 56.53
N THR A 3 -27.18 -4.17 55.83
CA THR A 3 -27.80 -3.90 54.55
C THR A 3 -26.84 -4.27 53.42
N ARG A 4 -27.11 -5.41 52.78
CA ARG A 4 -26.47 -5.83 51.52
C ARG A 4 -26.90 -4.90 50.38
N ARG A 5 -25.95 -4.18 49.77
CA ARG A 5 -26.14 -3.51 48.48
C ARG A 5 -26.04 -4.55 47.36
N GLY A 6 -27.15 -4.84 46.71
CA GLY A 6 -27.19 -5.65 45.50
C GLY A 6 -26.58 -4.89 44.32
N SER A 7 -25.49 -5.42 43.77
CA SER A 7 -24.96 -5.04 42.46
C SER A 7 -25.90 -5.58 41.39
N ARG A 8 -26.57 -4.70 40.65
CA ARG A 8 -27.28 -5.07 39.42
C ARG A 8 -26.30 -4.93 38.26
N ALA A 9 -25.78 -6.05 37.81
CA ALA A 9 -25.08 -6.16 36.53
C ALA A 9 -26.10 -5.96 35.41
N HIS A 10 -26.13 -4.77 34.82
CA HIS A 10 -26.80 -4.55 33.54
C HIS A 10 -25.84 -4.95 32.41
N GLY A 11 -25.96 -6.19 31.96
CA GLY A 11 -25.43 -6.61 30.67
C GLY A 11 -26.18 -5.88 29.57
N ALA A 12 -25.63 -4.76 29.09
CA ALA A 12 -26.15 -4.05 27.94
C ALA A 12 -25.74 -4.79 26.67
N LEU A 13 -26.69 -5.47 26.05
CA LEU A 13 -26.59 -5.99 24.69
C LEU A 13 -26.48 -4.78 23.75
N MET A 14 -25.27 -4.42 23.31
CA MET A 14 -25.05 -3.35 22.34
C MET A 14 -25.54 -3.79 20.95
N VAL A 15 -26.63 -3.21 20.48
CA VAL A 15 -27.04 -3.32 19.07
C VAL A 15 -26.18 -2.36 18.27
N MET A 16 -25.29 -2.91 17.43
CA MET A 16 -24.38 -2.12 16.59
C MET A 16 -24.74 -2.25 15.12
N VAL A 17 -24.84 -1.10 14.46
CA VAL A 17 -25.19 -0.98 13.05
C VAL A 17 -23.89 -0.92 12.25
N ALA A 18 -23.49 -2.05 11.67
CA ALA A 18 -22.51 -2.10 10.60
C ALA A 18 -23.25 -1.93 9.27
N ILE A 19 -23.14 -0.77 8.63
CA ILE A 19 -23.80 -0.51 7.35
C ILE A 19 -22.93 -1.10 6.24
N ALA A 20 -23.40 -2.21 5.65
CA ALA A 20 -22.89 -2.71 4.39
C ALA A 20 -23.38 -1.78 3.26
N THR A 21 -22.47 -1.03 2.64
CA THR A 21 -22.80 -0.01 1.63
C THR A 21 -23.11 -0.64 0.27
N THR A 22 -24.40 -0.76 -0.07
CA THR A 22 -24.86 -1.15 -1.41
C THR A 22 -24.78 0.02 -2.42
N GLY A 23 -23.62 0.13 -3.08
CA GLY A 23 -23.41 0.34 -4.53
C GLY A 23 -24.00 1.51 -5.35
N ALA A 24 -25.09 2.20 -4.99
CA ALA A 24 -25.85 2.96 -6.00
C ALA A 24 -25.68 4.49 -6.03
N LEU A 25 -25.02 5.13 -5.05
CA LEU A 25 -25.07 6.60 -4.90
C LEU A 25 -23.87 7.39 -5.44
N VAL A 26 -22.82 6.74 -5.95
CA VAL A 26 -21.52 7.40 -6.18
C VAL A 26 -21.52 8.41 -7.33
N ARG A 27 -22.30 8.22 -8.40
CA ARG A 27 -22.24 9.10 -9.59
C ARG A 27 -23.03 10.41 -9.52
N ALA A 28 -24.05 10.52 -8.66
CA ALA A 28 -24.95 11.67 -8.66
C ALA A 28 -24.41 12.92 -7.94
N ALA A 29 -23.35 12.78 -7.14
CA ALA A 29 -22.83 13.84 -6.26
C ALA A 29 -21.45 14.40 -6.65
N GLY A 30 -20.87 13.99 -7.79
CA GLY A 30 -19.51 14.38 -8.17
C GLY A 30 -18.42 13.82 -7.24
N LEU A 31 -18.74 12.79 -6.45
CA LEU A 31 -17.83 12.15 -5.53
C LEU A 31 -17.06 11.05 -6.23
N THR A 32 -15.76 11.00 -5.95
CA THR A 32 -14.81 10.11 -6.64
C THR A 32 -14.81 8.69 -6.08
N THR A 33 -15.28 8.48 -4.84
CA THR A 33 -15.20 7.18 -4.16
C THR A 33 -16.44 6.88 -3.31
N LYS A 34 -16.69 5.60 -2.99
CA LYS A 34 -17.72 5.18 -2.01
C LYS A 34 -17.42 5.72 -0.62
N TYR A 35 -16.14 5.80 -0.27
CA TYR A 35 -15.70 6.37 1.01
C TYR A 35 -16.12 7.84 1.15
N ASP A 36 -15.86 8.67 0.13
CA ASP A 36 -16.21 10.09 0.16
C ASP A 36 -17.74 10.29 0.25
N ALA A 37 -18.51 9.47 -0.47
CA ALA A 37 -19.97 9.45 -0.40
C ALA A 37 -20.49 9.16 1.01
N GLU A 38 -19.92 8.14 1.66
CA GLU A 38 -20.31 7.78 3.01
C GLU A 38 -19.87 8.82 4.04
N LEU A 39 -18.68 9.40 3.89
CA LEU A 39 -18.18 10.45 4.76
C LEU A 39 -19.05 11.72 4.66
N GLN A 40 -19.49 12.08 3.44
CA GLN A 40 -20.41 13.21 3.24
C GLN A 40 -21.77 12.95 3.91
N ARG A 41 -22.31 11.73 3.75
CA ARG A 41 -23.57 11.31 4.41
C ARG A 41 -23.45 11.45 5.93
N LEU A 42 -22.40 10.88 6.53
CA LEU A 42 -22.15 10.95 7.96
C LEU A 42 -21.94 12.38 8.47
N SER A 43 -21.23 13.22 7.71
CA SER A 43 -21.03 14.62 8.07
C SER A 43 -22.34 15.39 8.22
N ALA A 44 -23.31 15.12 7.35
CA ALA A 44 -24.65 15.71 7.46
C ALA A 44 -25.40 15.20 8.72
N GLU A 45 -25.27 13.91 9.04
CA GLU A 45 -25.87 13.33 10.25
C GLU A 45 -25.24 13.92 11.53
N TRP A 46 -23.92 14.03 11.58
CA TRP A 46 -23.20 14.63 12.70
C TRP A 46 -23.58 16.09 12.91
N LYS A 47 -23.72 16.86 11.83
CA LYS A 47 -24.19 18.25 11.91
C LYS A 47 -25.59 18.33 12.50
N THR A 48 -26.50 17.46 12.07
CA THR A 48 -27.88 17.41 12.58
C THR A 48 -27.90 17.02 14.06
N ALA A 49 -27.12 16.01 14.45
CA ALA A 49 -27.02 15.56 15.84
C ALA A 49 -26.41 16.66 16.75
N ARG A 50 -25.38 17.37 16.28
CA ARG A 50 -24.79 18.51 17.02
C ARG A 50 -25.81 19.60 17.31
N GLN A 51 -26.64 19.92 16.31
CA GLN A 51 -27.71 20.91 16.46
C GLN A 51 -28.78 20.43 17.45
N ALA A 52 -29.18 19.16 17.38
CA ALA A 52 -30.15 18.58 18.29
C ALA A 52 -29.67 18.59 19.75
N GLU A 53 -28.37 18.45 19.98
CA GLU A 53 -27.76 18.48 21.32
C GLU A 53 -27.34 19.88 21.79
N GLY A 54 -27.54 20.92 20.97
CA GLY A 54 -27.11 22.29 21.29
C GLY A 54 -25.58 22.46 21.37
N LEU A 55 -24.82 21.52 20.81
CA LEU A 55 -23.36 21.51 20.83
C LEU A 55 -22.83 22.16 19.55
N ASP A 56 -22.68 23.48 19.56
CA ASP A 56 -22.04 24.22 18.47
C ASP A 56 -20.53 23.91 18.41
N SER A 57 -20.02 23.59 17.22
CA SER A 57 -18.59 23.42 16.95
C SER A 57 -17.73 24.64 17.26
N VAL A 58 -18.29 25.86 17.30
CA VAL A 58 -17.52 27.10 17.53
C VAL A 58 -17.54 27.50 19.00
N ARG A 59 -18.71 27.55 19.64
CA ARG A 59 -18.84 27.99 21.04
C ARG A 59 -18.80 26.85 22.06
N GLY A 60 -19.09 25.62 21.62
CA GLY A 60 -19.22 24.42 22.44
C GLY A 60 -18.17 23.35 22.17
N ALA A 61 -17.11 23.64 21.41
CA ALA A 61 -16.10 22.65 21.00
C ALA A 61 -15.59 21.80 22.18
N LYS A 62 -15.21 22.44 23.30
CA LYS A 62 -14.72 21.73 24.48
C LYS A 62 -15.75 20.74 25.04
N ALA A 63 -17.02 21.14 25.11
CA ALA A 63 -18.09 20.26 25.58
C ALA A 63 -18.38 19.13 24.57
N LEU A 64 -18.36 19.46 23.27
CA LEU A 64 -18.56 18.51 22.18
C LEU A 64 -17.51 17.39 22.20
N TYR A 65 -16.22 17.73 22.27
CA TYR A 65 -15.15 16.72 22.30
C TYR A 65 -14.98 16.04 23.67
N ALA A 66 -15.52 16.63 24.75
CA ALA A 66 -15.59 15.94 26.05
C ALA A 66 -16.70 14.86 26.05
N ALA A 67 -17.85 15.14 25.44
CA ALA A 67 -18.95 14.18 25.31
C ALA A 67 -18.68 13.12 24.23
N TYR A 68 -18.04 13.54 23.13
CA TYR A 68 -17.76 12.72 21.96
C TYR A 68 -16.27 12.81 21.60
N PRO A 69 -15.39 12.19 22.40
CA PRO A 69 -13.95 12.25 22.20
C PRO A 69 -13.53 11.57 20.91
N THR A 70 -12.38 11.99 20.38
CA THR A 70 -11.74 11.35 19.23
C THR A 70 -11.49 9.86 19.52
N PRO A 71 -11.98 8.93 18.68
CA PRO A 71 -11.64 7.53 18.84
C PRO A 71 -10.15 7.32 18.62
N GLU A 72 -9.54 6.38 19.34
CA GLU A 72 -8.11 6.08 19.21
C GLU A 72 -7.93 4.72 18.54
N LEU A 73 -7.31 4.67 17.35
CA LEU A 73 -6.81 3.44 16.74
C LEU A 73 -5.32 3.25 17.08
N LYS A 74 -5.00 2.26 17.91
CA LYS A 74 -3.63 2.03 18.42
C LYS A 74 -2.89 0.97 17.65
N LEU A 75 -3.40 -0.26 17.62
CA LEU A 75 -2.68 -1.39 17.07
C LEU A 75 -3.54 -2.11 16.03
N CYS A 76 -3.14 -2.03 14.78
CA CYS A 76 -3.68 -2.80 13.68
C CYS A 76 -2.49 -3.48 12.99
N LYS A 77 -2.50 -4.80 12.90
CA LYS A 77 -1.45 -5.51 12.15
C LYS A 77 -1.85 -5.50 10.68
N ALA A 78 -1.11 -4.78 9.84
CA ALA A 78 -1.34 -4.81 8.40
C ALA A 78 -1.05 -6.23 7.86
N ALA A 79 -2.07 -6.86 7.28
CA ALA A 79 -1.92 -8.13 6.58
C ALA A 79 -1.78 -7.87 5.07
N VAL A 80 -0.97 -8.67 4.38
CA VAL A 80 -0.94 -8.69 2.91
C VAL A 80 -1.99 -9.68 2.42
N VAL A 81 -2.94 -9.23 1.60
CA VAL A 81 -4.08 -10.05 1.16
C VAL A 81 -4.16 -10.06 -0.35
N THR A 82 -4.26 -11.24 -0.92
CA THR A 82 -4.35 -11.43 -2.38
C THR A 82 -5.70 -10.94 -2.91
N PRO A 83 -5.76 -10.29 -4.08
CA PRO A 83 -7.03 -9.97 -4.75
C PRO A 83 -7.95 -11.20 -4.86
N GLY A 84 -9.25 -10.99 -4.65
CA GLY A 84 -10.27 -12.05 -4.69
C GLY A 84 -10.35 -12.92 -3.44
N THR A 85 -9.55 -12.61 -2.41
CA THR A 85 -9.58 -13.33 -1.12
C THR A 85 -10.07 -12.42 0.01
N ALA A 86 -10.29 -13.01 1.19
CA ALA A 86 -10.71 -12.30 2.38
C ALA A 86 -9.74 -12.57 3.54
N ALA A 87 -9.58 -11.60 4.44
CA ALA A 87 -8.74 -11.74 5.62
C ALA A 87 -9.34 -11.04 6.83
N PRO A 88 -9.10 -11.56 8.04
CA PRO A 88 -9.50 -10.89 9.27
C PRO A 88 -8.67 -9.62 9.47
N ILE A 89 -9.35 -8.55 9.88
CA ILE A 89 -8.77 -7.31 10.40
C ILE A 89 -9.12 -7.26 11.88
N THR A 90 -8.10 -7.03 12.72
CA THR A 90 -8.26 -6.77 14.14
C THR A 90 -7.50 -5.52 14.52
N CYS A 91 -8.19 -4.58 15.14
CA CYS A 91 -7.62 -3.35 15.66
C CYS A 91 -7.95 -3.19 17.14
N THR A 92 -7.01 -2.68 17.93
CA THR A 92 -7.24 -2.27 19.32
C THR A 92 -7.23 -0.76 19.45
N GLY A 93 -7.91 -0.25 20.47
CA GLY A 93 -8.11 1.19 20.59
C GLY A 93 -8.96 1.61 21.77
N THR A 94 -9.45 2.83 21.69
CA THR A 94 -10.45 3.40 22.59
C THR A 94 -11.58 3.94 21.73
N PHE A 95 -12.75 3.32 21.81
CA PHE A 95 -13.89 3.63 20.96
C PHE A 95 -15.07 4.07 21.81
N GLY A 96 -15.62 5.24 21.48
CA GLY A 96 -16.88 5.69 22.05
C GLY A 96 -18.03 4.77 21.64
N THR A 97 -19.12 4.83 22.39
CA THR A 97 -20.36 4.19 21.93
C THR A 97 -20.75 4.75 20.57
N ARG A 98 -21.22 3.90 19.65
CA ARG A 98 -21.64 4.30 18.29
C ARG A 98 -20.53 4.87 17.40
N THR A 99 -19.25 4.58 17.69
CA THR A 99 -18.16 4.85 16.73
C THR A 99 -18.46 4.16 15.40
N THR A 100 -18.32 4.91 14.30
CA THR A 100 -18.49 4.39 12.94
C THR A 100 -17.13 4.07 12.35
N PHE A 101 -16.98 2.88 11.77
CA PHE A 101 -15.75 2.43 11.11
C PHE A 101 -15.93 2.41 9.61
N LEU A 102 -14.99 3.01 8.87
CA LEU A 102 -15.00 3.08 7.42
C LEU A 102 -13.68 2.57 6.86
N VAL A 103 -13.73 1.86 5.73
CA VAL A 103 -12.55 1.50 4.96
C VAL A 103 -12.34 2.50 3.83
N GLU A 104 -11.12 3.01 3.68
CA GLU A 104 -10.78 4.03 2.69
C GLU A 104 -10.37 3.41 1.34
N HIS A 105 -11.13 2.41 0.85
CA HIS A 105 -10.84 1.76 -0.43
C HIS A 105 -12.07 1.09 -1.04
N ASP A 106 -12.44 1.46 -2.27
CA ASP A 106 -13.71 1.05 -2.91
C ASP A 106 -13.78 -0.42 -3.34
N GLN A 107 -12.61 -1.05 -3.50
CA GLN A 107 -12.45 -2.47 -3.82
C GLN A 107 -12.36 -3.36 -2.56
N ILE A 108 -12.57 -2.78 -1.37
CA ILE A 108 -12.62 -3.52 -0.10
C ILE A 108 -14.03 -3.46 0.46
N SER A 109 -14.50 -4.60 0.97
CA SER A 109 -15.77 -4.70 1.71
C SER A 109 -15.54 -5.35 3.06
N LEU A 110 -16.16 -4.81 4.11
CA LEU A 110 -16.00 -5.29 5.49
C LEU A 110 -17.24 -6.08 5.93
N THR A 111 -17.08 -7.37 6.25
CA THR A 111 -18.19 -8.24 6.71
C THR A 111 -17.70 -9.39 7.60
N PRO A 112 -18.52 -9.89 8.54
CA PRO A 112 -19.25 -9.05 9.49
C PRO A 112 -18.26 -8.21 10.32
N ALA A 113 -18.72 -7.05 10.81
CA ALA A 113 -17.94 -6.23 11.74
C ALA A 113 -18.48 -6.41 13.17
N SER A 114 -17.56 -6.51 14.13
CA SER A 114 -17.83 -6.53 15.56
C SER A 114 -16.89 -5.55 16.24
N ASN A 115 -17.39 -4.85 17.25
CA ASN A 115 -16.58 -3.93 18.02
C ASN A 115 -16.97 -3.96 19.49
N THR A 116 -16.07 -3.43 20.30
CA THR A 116 -16.26 -3.19 21.72
C THR A 116 -15.75 -1.77 22.01
N ALA A 117 -15.69 -1.37 23.28
CA ALA A 117 -15.04 -0.12 23.67
C ALA A 117 -13.53 -0.12 23.39
N THR A 118 -12.89 -1.29 23.21
CA THR A 118 -11.43 -1.42 23.12
C THR A 118 -10.92 -2.20 21.90
N SER A 119 -11.81 -2.82 21.13
CA SER A 119 -11.45 -3.64 19.98
C SER A 119 -12.42 -3.47 18.82
N TYR A 120 -11.90 -3.63 17.61
CA TYR A 120 -12.64 -3.74 16.37
C TYR A 120 -12.14 -4.97 15.62
N ALA A 121 -13.07 -5.80 15.13
CA ALA A 121 -12.75 -6.97 14.33
C ALA A 121 -13.74 -7.11 13.17
N ALA A 122 -13.23 -7.30 11.96
CA ALA A 122 -14.04 -7.55 10.77
C ALA A 122 -13.31 -8.50 9.81
N THR A 123 -13.99 -9.01 8.79
CA THR A 123 -13.31 -9.63 7.63
C THR A 123 -13.31 -8.65 6.47
N ALA A 124 -12.14 -8.31 5.94
CA ALA A 124 -12.02 -7.56 4.70
C ALA A 124 -11.99 -8.51 3.52
N SER A 125 -12.92 -8.35 2.58
CA SER A 125 -12.91 -9.01 1.27
C SER A 125 -12.33 -8.06 0.23
N VAL A 126 -11.38 -8.54 -0.56
CA VAL A 126 -10.70 -7.78 -1.62
C VAL A 126 -11.27 -8.18 -2.97
N ALA A 127 -11.64 -7.21 -3.82
CA ALA A 127 -12.09 -7.50 -5.18
C ALA A 127 -11.02 -8.27 -5.98
N ALA A 128 -11.44 -9.12 -6.91
CA ALA A 128 -10.54 -9.98 -7.69
C ALA A 128 -9.61 -9.21 -8.64
N ASP A 129 -10.06 -8.05 -9.11
CA ASP A 129 -9.34 -7.16 -10.01
C ASP A 129 -8.60 -6.02 -9.29
N ALA A 130 -8.54 -6.09 -7.95
CA ALA A 130 -7.98 -5.04 -7.12
C ALA A 130 -6.50 -4.79 -7.42
N MET A 131 -6.15 -3.50 -7.52
CA MET A 131 -4.77 -3.07 -7.70
C MET A 131 -4.02 -3.00 -6.37
N PRO A 132 -2.68 -3.00 -6.39
CA PRO A 132 -1.91 -2.82 -5.16
C PRO A 132 -2.31 -1.54 -4.44
N ALA A 133 -2.55 -1.61 -3.15
CA ALA A 133 -2.87 -0.43 -2.34
C ALA A 133 -2.58 -0.69 -0.87
N PHE A 134 -2.29 0.37 -0.14
CA PHE A 134 -2.24 0.35 1.32
C PHE A 134 -3.58 0.85 1.85
N VAL A 135 -4.33 -0.02 2.51
CA VAL A 135 -5.72 0.23 2.89
C VAL A 135 -5.79 0.69 4.34
N ARG A 136 -6.54 1.78 4.55
CA ARG A 136 -6.78 2.37 5.87
C ARG A 136 -8.17 2.06 6.39
N LEU A 137 -8.26 1.91 7.71
CA LEU A 137 -9.49 1.95 8.47
C LEU A 137 -9.56 3.27 9.23
N SER A 138 -10.66 4.00 9.09
CA SER A 138 -10.96 5.19 9.88
C SER A 138 -12.07 4.93 10.90
N ALA A 139 -11.92 5.48 12.09
CA ALA A 139 -12.87 5.40 13.18
C ALA A 139 -13.37 6.81 13.51
N HIS A 140 -14.69 7.02 13.44
CA HIS A 140 -15.33 8.33 13.60
C HIS A 140 -16.23 8.33 14.84
N ALA A 141 -16.06 9.34 15.70
CA ALA A 141 -16.93 9.57 16.84
C ALA A 141 -18.32 10.01 16.36
N PRO A 142 -19.39 9.56 17.03
CA PRO A 142 -20.72 10.07 16.72
C PRO A 142 -20.77 11.56 17.09
N VAL A 143 -21.57 12.34 16.35
CA VAL A 143 -21.86 13.76 16.62
C VAL A 143 -20.68 14.70 16.40
N SER A 144 -19.54 14.53 17.07
CA SER A 144 -18.37 15.41 16.86
C SER A 144 -17.76 15.24 15.48
N GLY A 145 -17.82 14.03 14.90
CA GLY A 145 -17.10 13.69 13.67
C GLY A 145 -15.59 13.64 13.87
N ALA A 146 -15.13 13.65 15.12
CA ALA A 146 -13.73 13.48 15.46
C ALA A 146 -13.26 12.10 15.01
N TRP A 147 -12.07 11.98 14.43
CA TRP A 147 -11.66 10.72 13.83
C TRP A 147 -10.17 10.40 14.01
N SER A 148 -9.85 9.12 13.89
CA SER A 148 -8.48 8.61 13.71
C SER A 148 -8.47 7.58 12.59
N ARG A 149 -7.30 7.33 12.00
CA ARG A 149 -7.11 6.31 10.95
C ARG A 149 -5.84 5.52 11.18
N ARG A 150 -5.83 4.27 10.70
CA ARG A 150 -4.64 3.40 10.69
C ARG A 150 -4.61 2.49 9.47
N GLY A 151 -3.40 2.13 9.05
CA GLY A 151 -3.15 1.03 8.13
C GLY A 151 -3.65 -0.29 8.68
N VAL A 152 -4.41 -1.03 7.88
CA VAL A 152 -4.97 -2.33 8.31
C VAL A 152 -4.69 -3.47 7.36
N LEU A 153 -4.34 -3.17 6.11
CA LEU A 153 -4.29 -4.13 5.03
C LEU A 153 -3.39 -3.60 3.90
N VAL A 154 -2.69 -4.50 3.22
CA VAL A 154 -2.06 -4.26 1.92
C VAL A 154 -2.70 -5.19 0.89
N ILE A 155 -3.21 -4.63 -0.21
CA ILE A 155 -3.67 -5.43 -1.34
C ILE A 155 -2.43 -5.96 -2.07
N GLY A 156 -2.16 -7.26 -1.90
CA GLY A 156 -0.97 -7.95 -2.38
C GLY A 156 -0.99 -8.29 -3.86
N ALA A 157 -1.56 -7.44 -4.72
CA ALA A 157 -1.49 -7.62 -6.16
C ALA A 157 -0.05 -7.42 -6.67
N ALA A 158 0.34 -8.09 -7.75
CA ALA A 158 1.67 -7.97 -8.34
C ALA A 158 1.54 -7.92 -9.88
N PRO A 159 0.90 -6.86 -10.43
CA PRO A 159 0.63 -6.76 -11.86
C PRO A 159 1.93 -6.67 -12.66
N SER A 160 1.94 -7.24 -13.86
CA SER A 160 3.01 -6.99 -14.83
C SER A 160 2.51 -6.06 -15.92
N PHE A 161 3.41 -5.29 -16.52
CA PHE A 161 3.07 -4.37 -17.60
C PHE A 161 3.92 -4.61 -18.83
N THR A 162 3.32 -4.45 -19.99
CA THR A 162 4.03 -4.33 -21.26
C THR A 162 3.60 -3.01 -21.89
N LEU A 163 4.54 -2.09 -21.97
CA LEU A 163 4.32 -0.70 -22.36
C LEU A 163 5.13 -0.38 -23.62
N THR A 164 4.63 0.53 -24.42
CA THR A 164 5.30 1.13 -25.57
C THR A 164 5.55 2.59 -25.27
N ALA A 165 6.80 3.00 -25.37
CA ALA A 165 7.22 4.39 -25.20
C ALA A 165 7.02 5.19 -26.50
N SER A 166 6.89 6.51 -26.41
CA SER A 166 6.71 7.40 -27.57
C SER A 166 7.82 7.33 -28.63
N ASN A 167 9.02 6.88 -28.26
CA ASN A 167 10.14 6.65 -29.18
C ASN A 167 10.14 5.22 -29.79
N GLY A 168 9.08 4.44 -29.57
CA GLY A 168 8.90 3.08 -30.07
C GLY A 168 9.53 1.99 -29.21
N TRP A 169 10.20 2.32 -28.10
CA TRP A 169 10.76 1.30 -27.21
C TRP A 169 9.65 0.49 -26.52
N THR A 170 9.95 -0.78 -26.25
CA THR A 170 9.10 -1.60 -25.39
C THR A 170 9.68 -1.61 -23.99
N VAL A 171 8.84 -1.38 -22.98
CA VAL A 171 9.19 -1.46 -21.55
C VAL A 171 8.37 -2.57 -20.91
N ALA A 172 9.03 -3.62 -20.43
CA ALA A 172 8.40 -4.68 -19.65
C ALA A 172 8.68 -4.46 -18.16
N LEU A 173 7.62 -4.23 -17.37
CA LEU A 173 7.70 -4.14 -15.92
C LEU A 173 7.19 -5.45 -15.31
N THR A 174 8.04 -6.14 -14.58
CA THR A 174 7.73 -7.43 -13.96
C THR A 174 8.11 -7.43 -12.49
N PRO A 175 7.26 -7.95 -11.59
CA PRO A 175 7.61 -8.09 -10.19
C PRO A 175 8.69 -9.17 -10.05
N GLU A 176 9.79 -8.86 -9.38
CA GLU A 176 10.88 -9.83 -9.17
C GLU A 176 10.50 -10.89 -8.13
N THR A 177 9.65 -10.50 -7.18
CA THR A 177 9.06 -11.38 -6.20
C THR A 177 7.58 -11.04 -6.05
N ARG A 178 6.80 -11.96 -5.49
CA ARG A 178 5.41 -11.67 -5.06
C ARG A 178 5.30 -11.30 -3.58
N LYS A 179 6.45 -11.11 -2.91
CA LYS A 179 6.51 -10.84 -1.48
C LYS A 179 6.59 -9.33 -1.25
N TRP A 180 5.54 -8.80 -0.63
CA TRP A 180 5.52 -7.42 -0.17
C TRP A 180 6.37 -7.25 1.10
N THR A 181 7.17 -6.19 1.14
CA THR A 181 7.75 -5.67 2.37
C THR A 181 6.78 -4.64 2.93
N VAL A 182 6.37 -4.79 4.18
CA VAL A 182 5.35 -3.95 4.81
C VAL A 182 5.94 -3.28 6.04
N ASP A 183 5.88 -1.95 6.05
CA ASP A 183 6.19 -1.08 7.17
C ASP A 183 4.88 -0.50 7.76
N ASP A 184 4.99 0.33 8.79
CA ASP A 184 3.81 0.85 9.51
C ASP A 184 2.85 1.66 8.61
N ASP A 185 3.41 2.44 7.68
CA ASP A 185 2.65 3.36 6.82
C ASP A 185 2.90 3.17 5.32
N SER A 186 3.65 2.13 4.92
CA SER A 186 3.88 1.85 3.50
C SER A 186 4.15 0.37 3.23
N ALA A 187 3.98 -0.04 1.98
CA ALA A 187 4.40 -1.34 1.52
C ALA A 187 5.10 -1.22 0.17
N SER A 188 6.12 -2.04 -0.05
CA SER A 188 6.90 -2.06 -1.28
C SER A 188 7.00 -3.45 -1.89
N LEU A 189 7.05 -3.48 -3.22
CA LEU A 189 7.25 -4.67 -4.03
C LEU A 189 8.35 -4.40 -5.06
N THR A 190 9.35 -5.27 -5.12
CA THR A 190 10.48 -5.13 -6.06
C THR A 190 10.05 -5.44 -7.50
N TYR A 191 10.47 -4.59 -8.43
CA TYR A 191 10.22 -4.71 -9.86
C TYR A 191 11.50 -4.65 -10.68
N ARG A 192 11.45 -5.32 -11.81
CA ARG A 192 12.42 -5.25 -12.91
C ARG A 192 11.76 -4.55 -14.09
N ALA A 193 12.49 -3.62 -14.69
CA ALA A 193 12.12 -2.95 -15.94
C ALA A 193 13.10 -3.33 -17.04
N GLU A 194 12.61 -3.88 -18.14
CA GLU A 194 13.42 -4.26 -19.30
C GLU A 194 13.04 -3.40 -20.50
N TYR A 195 14.05 -2.76 -21.12
CA TYR A 195 13.87 -1.87 -22.26
C TYR A 195 14.39 -2.52 -23.53
N SER A 196 13.54 -2.60 -24.56
CA SER A 196 13.87 -3.19 -25.86
C SER A 196 13.65 -2.20 -27.00
N LYS A 197 14.52 -2.23 -28.01
CA LYS A 197 14.39 -1.41 -29.22
C LYS A 197 13.28 -1.96 -30.13
N PRO A 198 12.68 -1.12 -31.00
CA PRO A 198 11.67 -1.58 -31.95
C PRO A 198 12.23 -2.73 -32.81
N GLY A 199 11.50 -3.84 -32.90
CA GLY A 199 11.89 -4.99 -33.70
C GLY A 199 12.96 -5.90 -33.08
N THR A 200 13.51 -5.57 -31.90
CA THR A 200 14.49 -6.40 -31.19
C THR A 200 13.88 -6.96 -29.91
N PRO A 201 13.71 -8.29 -29.78
CA PRO A 201 13.12 -8.87 -28.58
C PRO A 201 14.04 -8.83 -27.36
N ALA A 202 15.36 -8.85 -27.57
CA ALA A 202 16.33 -8.78 -26.48
C ALA A 202 16.35 -7.38 -25.85
N PRO A 203 16.27 -7.27 -24.51
CA PRO A 203 16.40 -6.00 -23.84
C PRO A 203 17.84 -5.49 -23.96
N PHE A 204 17.98 -4.21 -24.25
CA PHE A 204 19.28 -3.55 -24.31
C PHE A 204 19.65 -2.88 -22.97
N GLU A 205 18.66 -2.68 -22.08
CA GLU A 205 18.85 -2.12 -20.74
C GLU A 205 17.89 -2.80 -19.75
N THR A 206 18.36 -3.00 -18.52
CA THR A 206 17.57 -3.58 -17.43
C THR A 206 17.77 -2.77 -16.17
N MET A 207 16.67 -2.36 -15.56
CA MET A 207 16.66 -1.58 -14.32
C MET A 207 15.92 -2.35 -13.24
N SER A 208 16.30 -2.13 -11.99
CA SER A 208 15.60 -2.66 -10.82
C SER A 208 15.08 -1.49 -9.98
N GLY A 209 13.96 -1.72 -9.31
CA GLY A 209 13.30 -0.70 -8.51
C GLY A 209 12.19 -1.28 -7.66
N ALA A 210 11.34 -0.42 -7.14
CA ALA A 210 10.18 -0.85 -6.37
C ALA A 210 8.94 -0.03 -6.70
N LEU A 211 7.80 -0.71 -6.65
CA LEU A 211 6.50 -0.07 -6.46
C LEU A 211 6.32 0.13 -4.96
N THR A 212 6.07 1.37 -4.54
CA THR A 212 5.69 1.68 -3.16
C THR A 212 4.25 2.17 -3.13
N VAL A 213 3.46 1.62 -2.22
CA VAL A 213 2.12 2.11 -1.88
C VAL A 213 2.14 2.60 -0.45
N SER A 214 1.73 3.85 -0.22
CA SER A 214 1.68 4.48 1.08
C SER A 214 0.26 4.49 1.64
N ALA A 215 0.14 4.46 2.96
CA ALA A 215 -1.10 4.74 3.65
C ALA A 215 -1.62 6.13 3.29
N ASP A 216 -0.76 7.10 3.00
CA ASP A 216 -1.18 8.47 2.65
C ASP A 216 -1.61 8.65 1.20
N ASP A 217 -1.25 7.69 0.33
CA ASP A 217 -1.73 7.68 -1.03
C ASP A 217 -3.25 7.50 -1.01
N ARG A 218 -3.98 8.46 -1.58
CA ARG A 218 -5.39 8.19 -1.89
C ARG A 218 -5.43 7.09 -2.94
N PRO A 219 -6.48 6.25 -2.97
CA PRO A 219 -6.70 5.30 -4.05
C PRO A 219 -6.89 6.10 -5.35
N ALA A 220 -5.76 6.38 -5.99
CA ALA A 220 -5.64 6.91 -7.31
C ALA A 220 -5.10 5.74 -8.12
N ASN A 221 -5.61 5.58 -9.33
CA ASN A 221 -5.09 4.55 -10.23
C ASN A 221 -3.66 4.88 -10.72
N SER A 222 -2.93 5.74 -10.02
CA SER A 222 -1.59 6.21 -10.34
C SER A 222 -0.56 5.47 -9.48
N PHE A 223 0.41 4.85 -10.12
CA PHE A 223 1.46 4.06 -9.49
C PHE A 223 2.82 4.60 -9.90
N THR A 224 3.71 4.79 -8.94
CA THR A 224 5.09 5.21 -9.19
C THR A 224 6.05 4.08 -8.90
N PHE A 225 6.85 3.74 -9.89
CA PHE A 225 7.95 2.78 -9.80
C PHE A 225 9.25 3.58 -9.75
N SER A 226 9.94 3.55 -8.61
CA SER A 226 11.24 4.18 -8.47
C SER A 226 12.29 3.23 -9.02
N LEU A 227 12.73 3.45 -10.26
CA LEU A 227 13.78 2.63 -10.87
C LEU A 227 15.14 3.30 -10.70
N GLN A 228 16.13 2.48 -10.40
CA GLN A 228 17.51 2.89 -10.48
C GLN A 228 18.12 2.21 -11.70
N PRO A 229 18.97 2.93 -12.47
CA PRO A 229 19.76 2.29 -13.50
C PRO A 229 20.40 1.06 -12.89
N GLY A 230 20.22 -0.08 -13.54
CA GLY A 230 21.08 -1.22 -13.31
C GLY A 230 22.45 -0.86 -13.86
N GLY A 231 23.13 0.13 -13.28
CA GLY A 231 24.57 0.15 -13.37
C GLY A 231 24.99 -1.07 -12.60
N THR A 232 25.08 -2.23 -13.27
CA THR A 232 25.97 -3.31 -12.82
C THR A 232 25.94 -3.45 -11.28
N GLY A 233 24.72 -3.65 -10.78
CA GLY A 233 24.32 -3.31 -9.41
C GLY A 233 23.18 -4.17 -8.88
N SER A 234 22.65 -5.09 -9.70
CA SER A 234 21.89 -6.24 -9.19
C SER A 234 22.78 -7.06 -8.27
N ALA A 235 24.06 -7.22 -8.60
CA ALA A 235 25.02 -7.92 -7.76
C ALA A 235 25.26 -7.21 -6.42
N MET A 236 25.42 -5.88 -6.40
CA MET A 236 25.70 -5.17 -5.15
C MET A 236 24.47 -5.06 -4.22
N GLN A 237 23.26 -4.89 -4.77
CA GLN A 237 22.02 -4.94 -3.99
C GLN A 237 21.69 -6.36 -3.53
N GLU A 238 21.87 -7.37 -4.39
CA GLU A 238 21.74 -8.78 -3.99
C GLU A 238 22.79 -9.14 -2.94
N TYR A 239 24.03 -8.66 -3.07
CA TYR A 239 25.09 -8.84 -2.09
C TYR A 239 24.73 -8.19 -0.76
N GLN A 240 24.28 -6.93 -0.75
CA GLN A 240 23.80 -6.27 0.48
C GLN A 240 22.63 -7.03 1.11
N ALA A 241 21.65 -7.49 0.32
CA ALA A 241 20.53 -8.27 0.83
C ALA A 241 20.95 -9.64 1.38
N LEU A 242 21.94 -10.30 0.76
CA LEU A 242 22.54 -11.54 1.24
C LEU A 242 23.35 -11.30 2.52
N VAL A 243 24.15 -10.24 2.58
CA VAL A 243 24.90 -9.82 3.77
C VAL A 243 23.95 -9.46 4.92
N SER A 244 22.85 -8.75 4.68
CA SER A 244 21.82 -8.50 5.70
C SER A 244 21.19 -9.78 6.23
N LYS A 245 21.03 -10.81 5.39
CA LYS A 245 20.58 -12.14 5.85
C LYS A 245 21.63 -12.88 6.67
N MET A 246 22.93 -12.67 6.43
CA MET A 246 24.00 -13.18 7.29
C MET A 246 24.09 -12.42 8.63
N ALA A 247 23.75 -11.13 8.63
CA ALA A 247 23.76 -10.29 9.82
C ALA A 247 22.66 -10.65 10.83
N ASP A 248 21.72 -11.53 10.47
CA ASP A 248 20.79 -12.16 11.40
C ASP A 248 21.33 -13.55 11.85
N PRO A 249 22.03 -13.61 13.00
CA PRO A 249 22.59 -14.87 13.51
C PRO A 249 21.51 -15.92 13.83
N ALA A 250 20.27 -15.52 14.08
CA ALA A 250 19.17 -16.44 14.34
C ALA A 250 18.60 -17.07 13.06
N ALA A 251 18.68 -16.36 11.93
CA ALA A 251 18.32 -16.89 10.62
C ALA A 251 19.35 -17.91 10.12
N PHE A 252 20.64 -17.60 10.28
CA PHE A 252 21.73 -18.46 9.81
C PHE A 252 21.85 -19.76 10.63
N ALA A 253 21.66 -19.69 11.95
CA ALA A 253 21.70 -20.85 12.84
C ALA A 253 20.58 -21.87 12.61
N LYS A 254 19.50 -21.48 11.91
CA LYS A 254 18.35 -22.34 11.58
C LYS A 254 18.40 -22.93 10.18
N MET A 255 19.37 -22.54 9.35
CA MET A 255 19.51 -23.07 7.99
C MET A 255 20.09 -24.48 8.02
N SER A 256 19.53 -25.37 7.19
CA SER A 256 20.13 -26.68 6.94
C SER A 256 21.44 -26.54 6.16
N ASP A 257 22.30 -27.57 6.23
CA ASP A 257 23.59 -27.58 5.50
C ASP A 257 23.41 -27.41 3.98
N LYS A 258 22.30 -27.92 3.43
CA LYS A 258 21.93 -27.75 2.02
C LYS A 258 21.57 -26.30 1.68
N GLU A 259 20.86 -25.62 2.56
CA GLU A 259 20.51 -24.20 2.39
C GLU A 259 21.74 -23.30 2.55
N ARG A 260 22.65 -23.64 3.46
CA ARG A 260 23.94 -22.94 3.61
C ARG A 260 24.82 -23.09 2.37
N ALA A 261 24.96 -24.30 1.82
CA ALA A 261 25.74 -24.52 0.60
C ALA A 261 25.14 -23.78 -0.62
N ALA A 262 23.80 -23.76 -0.74
CA ALA A 262 23.13 -23.00 -1.79
C ALA A 262 23.30 -21.48 -1.61
N PHE A 263 23.33 -21.01 -0.36
CA PHE A 263 23.55 -19.62 -0.01
C PHE A 263 24.99 -19.18 -0.30
N GLU A 264 25.99 -19.98 0.08
CA GLU A 264 27.41 -19.74 -0.21
C GLU A 264 27.66 -19.67 -1.72
N LYS A 265 27.12 -20.63 -2.48
CA LYS A 265 27.21 -20.60 -3.95
C LYS A 265 26.58 -19.34 -4.54
N LYS A 266 25.44 -18.90 -4.00
CA LYS A 266 24.79 -17.67 -4.45
C LYS A 266 25.62 -16.42 -4.13
N MET A 267 26.35 -16.40 -3.00
CA MET A 267 27.28 -15.31 -2.71
C MET A 267 28.49 -15.30 -3.65
N GLU A 268 29.03 -16.46 -3.99
CA GLU A 268 30.13 -16.60 -4.94
C GLU A 268 29.71 -16.13 -6.34
N ASP A 269 28.58 -16.62 -6.86
CA ASP A 269 28.03 -16.21 -8.16
C ASP A 269 27.77 -14.68 -8.22
N VAL A 270 27.30 -14.10 -7.11
CA VAL A 270 27.07 -12.65 -6.99
C VAL A 270 28.39 -11.87 -6.90
N GLY A 271 29.38 -12.38 -6.17
CA GLY A 271 30.71 -11.76 -6.05
C GLY A 271 31.46 -11.74 -7.38
N ASP A 272 31.41 -12.83 -8.14
CA ASP A 272 31.99 -12.92 -9.49
C ASP A 272 31.32 -11.95 -10.46
N ARG A 273 29.99 -11.84 -10.38
CA ARG A 273 29.23 -10.87 -11.17
C ARG A 273 29.64 -9.45 -10.79
N MET A 274 29.70 -9.13 -9.50
CA MET A 274 30.12 -7.81 -8.99
C MET A 274 31.52 -7.43 -9.45
N THR A 275 32.45 -8.39 -9.48
CA THR A 275 33.85 -8.16 -9.88
C THR A 275 33.93 -7.86 -11.38
N LYS A 276 33.30 -8.66 -12.23
CA LYS A 276 33.20 -8.41 -13.68
C LYS A 276 32.52 -7.07 -13.99
N GLU A 277 31.50 -6.75 -13.21
CA GLU A 277 30.76 -5.50 -13.25
C GLU A 277 31.64 -4.28 -12.89
N MET A 278 32.44 -4.40 -11.81
CA MET A 278 33.42 -3.38 -11.40
C MET A 278 34.57 -3.21 -12.41
N GLU A 279 35.07 -4.31 -12.98
CA GLU A 279 36.10 -4.29 -14.02
C GLU A 279 35.59 -3.60 -15.29
N ALA A 280 34.36 -3.89 -15.70
CA ALA A 280 33.72 -3.20 -16.82
C ALA A 280 33.50 -1.71 -16.53
N MET A 281 33.18 -1.34 -15.28
CA MET A 281 33.03 0.06 -14.86
C MET A 281 34.35 0.84 -14.85
N THR A 282 35.43 0.23 -14.38
CA THR A 282 36.76 0.87 -14.34
C THR A 282 37.40 0.94 -15.73
N ALA A 283 37.11 0.00 -16.62
CA ALA A 283 37.65 -0.04 -17.98
C ALA A 283 37.04 1.03 -18.92
N ASN A 284 35.83 1.54 -18.67
CA ASN A 284 35.19 2.52 -19.56
C ASN A 284 34.27 3.53 -18.84
N PRO A 285 34.82 4.48 -18.07
CA PRO A 285 34.03 5.48 -17.35
C PRO A 285 33.21 6.39 -18.27
N ALA A 286 33.65 6.62 -19.52
CA ALA A 286 32.91 7.42 -20.50
C ALA A 286 31.60 6.73 -20.94
N ALA A 287 31.63 5.41 -21.15
CA ALA A 287 30.43 4.63 -21.47
C ALA A 287 29.40 4.64 -20.33
N MET A 288 29.85 4.69 -19.06
CA MET A 288 28.97 4.81 -17.90
C MET A 288 28.31 6.18 -17.81
N MET A 289 29.07 7.26 -18.01
CA MET A 289 28.50 8.61 -18.08
C MET A 289 27.52 8.75 -19.24
N GLU A 290 27.80 8.13 -20.39
CA GLU A 290 26.89 8.11 -21.52
C GLU A 290 25.62 7.31 -21.25
N LYS A 291 25.72 6.15 -20.60
CA LYS A 291 24.56 5.36 -20.16
C LYS A 291 23.71 6.12 -19.14
N GLN A 292 24.33 6.75 -18.15
CA GLN A 292 23.60 7.60 -17.19
C GLN A 292 22.98 8.83 -17.87
N ALA A 293 23.65 9.42 -18.87
CA ALA A 293 23.08 10.51 -19.64
C ALA A 293 21.87 10.05 -20.48
N GLN A 294 21.77 8.78 -20.85
CA GLN A 294 20.64 8.22 -21.60
C GLN A 294 19.52 7.69 -20.68
N PHE A 295 19.83 7.01 -19.58
CA PHE A 295 18.88 6.26 -18.73
C PHE A 295 18.89 6.66 -17.24
N GLY A 296 19.63 7.71 -16.88
CA GLY A 296 19.79 8.17 -15.50
C GLY A 296 18.45 8.44 -14.80
N CYS A 297 18.31 7.84 -13.62
CA CYS A 297 17.23 7.96 -12.62
C CYS A 297 15.83 8.18 -13.21
N GLY A 298 15.20 7.09 -13.65
CA GLY A 298 13.85 7.12 -14.18
C GLY A 298 12.80 6.54 -13.25
N ALA A 299 11.99 7.40 -12.63
CA ALA A 299 10.71 6.95 -12.12
C ALA A 299 9.76 6.67 -13.29
N ILE A 300 9.03 5.56 -13.23
CA ILE A 300 7.89 5.32 -14.11
C ILE A 300 6.62 5.65 -13.33
N THR A 301 5.79 6.53 -13.86
CA THR A 301 4.47 6.84 -13.29
C THR A 301 3.40 6.33 -14.25
N LEU A 302 2.54 5.42 -13.80
CA LEU A 302 1.46 4.83 -14.59
C LEU A 302 0.10 5.13 -13.98
N THR A 303 -0.83 5.63 -14.79
CA THR A 303 -2.26 5.60 -14.53
C THR A 303 -2.87 4.35 -15.16
N ILE A 304 -3.67 3.61 -14.39
CA ILE A 304 -4.27 2.33 -14.82
C ILE A 304 -5.79 2.48 -14.93
N ASP A 305 -6.34 2.18 -16.10
CA ASP A 305 -7.78 2.11 -16.30
C ASP A 305 -8.17 0.71 -16.78
N GLY A 306 -8.67 -0.10 -15.86
CA GLY A 306 -8.92 -1.52 -16.09
C GLY A 306 -7.65 -2.28 -16.49
N THR A 307 -7.57 -2.67 -17.77
CA THR A 307 -6.39 -3.33 -18.33
C THR A 307 -5.45 -2.38 -19.05
N GLN A 308 -5.85 -1.13 -19.31
CA GLN A 308 -5.01 -0.16 -19.99
C GLN A 308 -4.10 0.54 -18.98
N ALA A 309 -2.87 0.80 -19.40
CA ALA A 309 -1.89 1.55 -18.64
C ALA A 309 -1.39 2.69 -19.51
N SER A 310 -1.40 3.91 -18.99
CA SER A 310 -0.79 5.08 -19.63
C SER A 310 0.04 5.83 -18.62
N GLY A 311 1.05 6.57 -19.07
CA GLY A 311 1.92 7.24 -18.12
C GLY A 311 3.15 7.85 -18.75
N SER A 312 4.21 7.98 -17.94
CA SER A 312 5.49 8.47 -18.41
C SER A 312 6.66 7.80 -17.68
N VAL A 313 7.80 7.84 -18.33
CA VAL A 313 9.10 7.53 -17.74
C VAL A 313 10.01 8.73 -17.93
N SER A 314 10.64 9.17 -16.84
CA SER A 314 11.78 10.07 -16.95
C SER A 314 13.02 9.25 -17.28
N CYS A 315 13.82 9.67 -18.25
CA CYS A 315 15.11 9.05 -18.54
C CYS A 315 16.23 10.08 -18.35
N GLY A 316 17.47 9.70 -18.68
CA GLY A 316 18.60 10.61 -18.59
C GLY A 316 18.45 11.83 -19.52
N GLN A 317 19.29 12.84 -19.31
CA GLN A 317 19.22 14.13 -20.02
C GLN A 317 19.16 14.04 -21.55
N LYS A 318 19.75 13.01 -22.17
CA LYS A 318 19.74 12.82 -23.63
C LYS A 318 18.40 12.30 -24.16
N VAL A 319 17.62 11.58 -23.34
CA VAL A 319 16.33 10.99 -23.73
C VAL A 319 15.16 11.84 -23.25
N GLY A 320 15.27 12.44 -22.07
CA GLY A 320 14.20 13.24 -21.48
C GLY A 320 13.05 12.40 -20.96
N SER A 321 11.82 12.91 -21.07
CA SER A 321 10.60 12.20 -20.64
C SER A 321 9.90 11.56 -21.81
N LEU A 322 9.54 10.28 -21.68
CA LEU A 322 8.78 9.54 -22.69
C LEU A 322 7.39 9.25 -22.16
N THR A 323 6.37 9.38 -23.01
CA THR A 323 5.03 8.86 -22.68
C THR A 323 5.01 7.35 -22.87
N LEU A 324 4.24 6.67 -22.04
CA LEU A 324 4.07 5.22 -22.05
C LEU A 324 2.60 4.89 -22.26
N GLU A 325 2.34 3.89 -23.11
CA GLU A 325 1.00 3.32 -23.30
C GLU A 325 1.11 1.80 -23.39
N GLY A 326 0.17 1.07 -22.79
CA GLY A 326 0.20 -0.37 -22.87
C GLY A 326 -0.86 -1.05 -22.04
N LYS A 327 -0.57 -2.28 -21.62
CA LYS A 327 -1.54 -3.12 -20.92
C LYS A 327 -0.97 -3.74 -19.65
N ARG A 328 -1.83 -3.82 -18.64
CA ARG A 328 -1.69 -4.68 -17.47
C ARG A 328 -1.95 -6.13 -17.87
N LYS A 329 -1.08 -7.03 -17.43
CA LYS A 329 -1.24 -8.49 -17.52
C LYS A 329 -1.59 -9.07 -16.16
#